data_AF-A0A2W7MUU4-F1
#
_entry.id   AF-A0A2W7MUU4-F1
#
_cell.length_a   1.000
_cell.length_b   1.000
_cell.length_c   1.000
_cell.angle_alpha   90.00
_cell.angle_beta   90.00
_cell.angle_gamma   90.00
#
_symmetry.space_group_name_H-M   'P 1'
#
loop_
_entity.id
_entity.type
_entity.pdbx_description
1 polymer ?
#
loop_
_entity_poly.entity_id
_entity_poly.type
_entity_poly.pdbx_seq_one_letter_code
_entity_poly.pdbx_strand_id
1 'polypeptide(L)'
;MNNILINILSICVLFFSCVQKKDNTFAESVDLDSLMSNKRDSSFIQQVQYLPLETNENSMIARLDVIKKQGNKIFILDKTLSTVFIFNDKGDFVSKINKKGRGPGEYLYLKDFFVSN
;
A
#
# COMPACT_ATOMS: atom_id res chain seq x y z
N MET A 1 -40.44 -0.36 -44.36
CA MET A 1 -40.42 0.72 -43.34
C MET A 1 -40.50 0.18 -41.91
N ASN A 2 -41.34 -0.80 -41.60
CA ASN A 2 -41.52 -1.32 -40.22
C ASN A 2 -40.25 -1.93 -39.59
N ASN A 3 -39.39 -2.60 -40.37
CA ASN A 3 -38.16 -3.22 -39.83
C ASN A 3 -37.05 -2.18 -39.52
N ILE A 4 -37.07 -1.02 -40.17
CA ILE A 4 -36.13 0.09 -39.90
C ILE A 4 -36.50 0.75 -38.56
N LEU A 5 -37.79 0.91 -38.28
CA LEU A 5 -38.29 1.42 -36.99
C LEU A 5 -37.93 0.48 -35.83
N ILE A 6 -38.00 -0.85 -36.04
CA ILE A 6 -37.60 -1.85 -35.03
C ILE A 6 -36.10 -1.79 -34.73
N ASN A 7 -35.26 -1.63 -35.75
CA ASN A 7 -33.80 -1.51 -35.56
C ASN A 7 -33.40 -0.20 -34.87
N ILE A 8 -34.09 0.91 -35.16
CA ILE A 8 -33.88 2.19 -34.46
C ILE A 8 -34.27 2.05 -32.97
N LEU A 9 -35.39 1.39 -32.68
CA LEU A 9 -35.84 1.15 -31.31
C LEU A 9 -34.86 0.27 -30.52
N SER A 10 -34.28 -0.76 -31.16
CA SER A 10 -33.29 -1.65 -30.55
C SER A 10 -31.97 -0.94 -30.23
N ILE A 11 -31.58 0.06 -31.03
CA ILE A 11 -30.36 0.87 -30.80
C ILE A 11 -30.57 1.88 -29.66
N CYS A 12 -31.76 2.44 -29.50
CA CYS A 12 -32.06 3.37 -28.41
C CYS A 12 -31.98 2.72 -27.02
N VAL A 13 -32.27 1.42 -26.90
CA VAL A 13 -32.20 0.68 -25.62
C VAL A 13 -30.75 0.56 -25.10
N LEU A 14 -29.75 0.61 -25.98
CA LEU A 14 -28.34 0.49 -25.60
C LEU A 14 -27.75 1.78 -24.99
N PHE A 15 -28.41 2.93 -25.17
CA PHE A 15 -27.91 4.23 -24.68
C PHE A 15 -28.46 4.67 -23.31
N PHE A 16 -29.38 3.92 -22.70
CA PHE A 16 -29.98 4.29 -21.40
C PHE A 16 -29.49 3.47 -20.20
N SER A 17 -28.51 2.57 -20.36
CA SER A 17 -28.11 1.65 -19.27
C SER A 17 -27.18 2.26 -18.20
N CYS A 18 -26.95 3.57 -18.19
CA CYS A 18 -26.16 4.21 -17.13
C CYS A 18 -27.10 4.83 -16.09
N VAL A 19 -27.41 4.06 -15.04
CA VAL A 19 -28.03 4.57 -13.81
C VAL A 19 -26.92 4.81 -12.81
N GLN A 20 -26.67 6.07 -12.43
CA GLN A 20 -25.79 6.37 -11.29
C GLN A 20 -26.47 5.84 -10.01
N LYS A 21 -25.88 4.80 -9.42
CA LYS A 21 -26.16 4.45 -8.02
C LYS A 21 -25.60 5.58 -7.16
N LYS A 22 -26.50 6.41 -6.64
CA LYS A 22 -26.19 7.31 -5.53
C LYS A 22 -26.18 6.45 -4.28
N ASP A 23 -25.01 5.96 -3.91
CA ASP A 23 -24.82 5.28 -2.64
C ASP A 23 -25.04 6.30 -1.53
N ASN A 24 -26.25 6.32 -0.97
CA ASN A 24 -26.60 7.06 0.24
C ASN A 24 -26.05 6.36 1.49
N THR A 25 -24.85 5.78 1.40
CA THR A 25 -24.08 5.49 2.60
C THR A 25 -23.75 6.84 3.22
N PHE A 26 -24.19 7.07 4.46
CA PHE A 26 -23.61 8.10 5.31
C PHE A 26 -22.11 7.80 5.44
N ALA A 27 -21.34 8.24 4.46
CA ALA A 27 -19.92 8.43 4.62
C ALA A 27 -19.83 9.68 5.47
N GLU A 28 -19.60 9.50 6.76
CA GLU A 28 -19.12 10.57 7.61
C GLU A 28 -17.79 11.01 7.01
N SER A 29 -17.84 12.02 6.15
CA SER A 29 -16.66 12.60 5.54
C SER A 29 -15.94 13.35 6.65
N VAL A 30 -15.01 12.65 7.30
CA VAL A 30 -14.09 13.27 8.23
C VAL A 30 -13.19 14.18 7.39
N ASP A 31 -13.45 15.48 7.48
CA ASP A 31 -12.60 16.51 6.90
C ASP A 31 -11.26 16.49 7.66
N LEU A 32 -10.31 15.74 7.11
CA LEU A 32 -8.99 15.54 7.68
C LEU A 32 -8.20 16.87 7.72
N ASP A 33 -8.49 17.80 6.81
CA ASP A 33 -7.85 19.11 6.77
C ASP A 33 -8.30 19.98 7.96
N SER A 34 -9.56 19.84 8.38
CA SER A 34 -10.06 20.50 9.60
C SER A 34 -9.40 19.99 10.89
N LEU A 35 -9.05 18.70 10.95
CA LEU A 35 -8.35 18.06 12.08
C LEU A 35 -6.89 18.46 12.16
N MET A 36 -6.23 18.67 11.02
CA MET A 36 -4.81 19.05 10.98
C MET A 36 -4.58 20.55 11.20
N SER A 37 -5.59 21.38 10.93
CA SER A 37 -5.56 22.84 11.05
C SER A 37 -5.51 23.35 12.50
N ASN A 38 -6.07 22.60 13.46
CA ASN A 38 -6.11 23.00 14.86
C ASN A 38 -5.66 21.89 15.81
N LYS A 39 -4.42 22.06 16.30
CA LYS A 39 -3.72 21.26 17.32
C LYS A 39 -3.28 19.85 16.89
N ARG A 40 -2.04 19.55 17.26
CA ARG A 40 -1.54 18.20 17.56
C ARG A 40 -2.33 17.59 18.72
N ASP A 41 -3.64 17.45 18.57
CA ASP A 41 -4.48 16.87 19.60
C ASP A 41 -4.31 15.35 19.53
N SER A 42 -3.37 14.82 20.31
CA SER A 42 -3.11 13.38 20.44
C SER A 42 -4.20 12.66 21.25
N SER A 43 -5.31 13.34 21.56
CA SER A 43 -6.45 12.83 22.32
C SER A 43 -7.06 11.55 21.73
N PHE A 44 -6.95 11.34 20.43
CA PHE A 44 -7.41 10.12 19.75
C PHE A 44 -6.35 8.99 19.72
N ILE A 45 -5.09 9.27 20.08
CA ILE A 45 -4.01 8.28 20.12
C ILE A 45 -4.04 7.59 21.47
N GLN A 46 -4.54 6.34 21.50
CA GLN A 46 -4.62 5.56 22.74
C GLN A 46 -3.25 5.09 23.23
N GLN A 47 -2.38 4.66 22.31
CA GLN A 47 -1.06 4.13 22.63
C GLN A 47 -0.10 4.33 21.47
N VAL A 48 1.13 4.72 21.79
CA VAL A 48 2.28 4.69 20.87
C VAL A 48 3.25 3.64 21.39
N GLN A 49 3.72 2.78 20.49
CA GLN A 49 4.75 1.79 20.79
C GLN A 49 5.96 2.06 19.91
N TYR A 50 7.13 2.04 20.52
CA TYR A 50 8.40 2.15 19.83
C TYR A 50 9.05 0.77 19.77
N LEU A 51 9.47 0.36 18.57
CA LEU A 51 10.20 -0.87 18.34
C LEU A 51 11.60 -0.49 17.82
N PRO A 52 12.66 -0.56 18.64
CA PRO A 52 14.01 -0.36 18.14
C PRO A 52 14.38 -1.51 17.20
N LEU A 53 14.93 -1.17 16.03
CA LEU A 53 15.48 -2.16 15.11
C LEU A 53 16.97 -2.34 15.40
N GLU A 54 17.42 -3.60 15.44
CA GLU A 54 18.85 -3.91 15.52
C GLU A 54 19.61 -3.17 14.41
N THR A 55 20.68 -2.50 14.80
CA THR A 55 21.48 -1.67 13.91
C THR A 55 22.94 -2.09 14.00
N ASN A 56 23.41 -2.73 12.95
CA ASN A 56 24.78 -3.17 12.76
C ASN A 56 25.15 -3.08 11.26
N GLU A 57 26.36 -3.47 10.90
CA GLU A 57 26.84 -3.42 9.49
C GLU A 57 25.96 -4.22 8.51
N ASN A 58 25.27 -5.26 8.99
CA ASN A 58 24.39 -6.09 8.16
C ASN A 58 22.98 -5.54 8.00
N SER A 59 22.52 -4.68 8.91
CA SER A 59 21.15 -4.19 9.07
C SER A 59 21.01 -2.67 8.91
N MET A 60 22.05 -1.99 8.43
CA MET A 60 22.02 -0.54 8.23
C MET A 60 21.05 -0.15 7.11
N ILE A 61 20.00 0.58 7.48
CA ILE A 61 18.96 1.07 6.57
C ILE A 61 19.27 2.53 6.21
N ALA A 62 19.26 2.85 4.91
CA ALA A 62 19.38 4.22 4.42
C ALA A 62 18.01 4.91 4.34
N ARG A 63 16.96 4.19 3.96
CA ARG A 63 15.59 4.72 3.85
C ARG A 63 14.52 3.66 4.13
N LEU A 64 13.49 4.05 4.88
CA LEU A 64 12.29 3.25 5.11
C LEU A 64 11.23 3.55 4.05
N ASP A 65 11.28 2.85 2.90
CA ASP A 65 10.36 3.13 1.79
C ASP A 65 9.06 2.31 1.86
N VAL A 66 9.12 1.04 2.23
CA VAL A 66 7.94 0.16 2.38
C VAL A 66 8.14 -0.72 3.61
N ILE A 67 7.11 -0.81 4.47
CA ILE A 67 7.11 -1.68 5.65
C ILE A 67 5.92 -2.61 5.56
N LYS A 68 6.13 -3.92 5.71
CA LYS A 68 5.08 -4.95 5.74
C LYS A 68 5.32 -5.90 6.90
N LYS A 69 4.29 -6.19 7.70
CA LYS A 69 4.33 -7.19 8.77
C LYS A 69 3.56 -8.43 8.34
N GLN A 70 4.18 -9.61 8.47
CA GLN A 70 3.53 -10.90 8.26
C GLN A 70 3.98 -11.86 9.36
N GLY A 71 3.02 -12.35 10.16
CA GLY A 71 3.31 -13.16 11.34
C GLY A 71 4.25 -12.44 12.32
N ASN A 72 5.35 -13.11 12.67
CA ASN A 72 6.40 -12.60 13.56
C ASN A 72 7.55 -11.91 12.82
N LYS A 73 7.35 -11.51 11.56
CA LYS A 73 8.38 -10.85 10.73
C LYS A 73 7.93 -9.49 10.24
N ILE A 74 8.88 -8.57 10.18
CA ILE A 74 8.76 -7.23 9.64
C ILE A 74 9.71 -7.13 8.45
N PHE A 75 9.17 -6.85 7.28
CA PHE A 75 9.88 -6.69 6.03
C PHE A 75 9.96 -5.22 5.68
N ILE A 76 11.17 -4.73 5.43
CA ILE A 76 11.43 -3.32 5.15
C ILE A 76 12.17 -3.21 3.83
N LEU A 77 11.56 -2.56 2.85
CA LEU A 77 12.24 -2.20 1.60
C LEU A 77 12.96 -0.87 1.77
N ASP A 78 14.24 -0.90 1.45
CA ASP A 78 15.06 0.27 1.17
C ASP A 78 15.31 0.34 -0.34
N LYS A 79 14.71 1.31 -1.03
CA LYS A 79 14.83 1.48 -2.49
C LYS A 79 16.20 2.04 -2.87
N THR A 80 16.84 2.81 -2.01
CA THR A 80 18.19 3.35 -2.21
C THR A 80 19.20 2.21 -2.31
N LEU A 81 19.11 1.25 -1.39
CA LEU A 81 19.97 0.07 -1.34
C LEU A 81 19.45 -1.07 -2.24
N SER A 82 18.21 -0.97 -2.73
CA SER A 82 17.51 -2.08 -3.40
C SER A 82 17.58 -3.37 -2.56
N THR A 83 17.25 -3.25 -1.28
CA THR A 83 17.37 -4.33 -0.31
C THR A 83 16.07 -4.46 0.48
N VAL A 84 15.62 -5.69 0.70
CA VAL A 84 14.55 -5.98 1.66
C VAL A 84 15.19 -6.53 2.93
N PHE A 85 15.14 -5.77 4.01
CA PHE A 85 15.56 -6.20 5.35
C PHE A 85 14.42 -6.95 6.03
N ILE A 86 14.76 -7.97 6.82
CA ILE A 86 13.81 -8.80 7.55
C ILE A 86 14.20 -8.77 9.02
N PHE A 87 13.28 -8.29 9.85
CA PHE A 87 13.39 -8.25 11.30
C PHE A 87 12.33 -9.17 11.92
N ASN A 88 12.56 -9.60 13.15
CA ASN A 88 11.51 -10.26 13.94
C ASN A 88 10.60 -9.22 14.62
N ASP A 89 9.62 -9.68 15.38
CA ASP A 89 8.68 -8.84 16.13
C ASP A 89 9.28 -8.14 17.37
N LYS A 90 10.50 -8.52 17.76
CA LYS A 90 11.30 -7.86 18.80
C LYS A 90 12.25 -6.79 18.25
N GLY A 91 12.34 -6.68 16.92
CA GLY A 91 13.22 -5.75 16.23
C GLY A 91 14.62 -6.31 15.97
N ASP A 92 14.90 -7.58 16.28
CA ASP A 92 16.19 -8.20 15.98
C ASP A 92 16.32 -8.47 14.47
N PHE A 93 17.52 -8.29 13.93
CA PHE A 93 17.80 -8.54 12.53
C PHE A 93 17.82 -10.05 12.26
N VAL A 94 17.02 -10.50 11.28
CA VAL A 94 16.93 -11.91 10.89
C VAL A 94 17.77 -12.16 9.65
N SER A 95 17.52 -11.40 8.57
CA SER A 95 18.24 -11.53 7.30
C SER A 95 17.89 -10.38 6.34
N LYS A 96 18.46 -10.41 5.13
CA LYS A 96 18.10 -9.49 4.04
C LYS A 96 18.10 -10.16 2.67
N ILE A 97 17.25 -9.67 1.78
CA ILE A 97 17.28 -9.98 0.35
C ILE A 97 18.06 -8.86 -0.33
N ASN A 98 19.28 -9.16 -0.75
CA ASN A 98 20.20 -8.25 -1.44
C ASN A 98 20.92 -9.02 -2.55
N LYS A 99 20.21 -9.29 -3.66
CA LYS A 99 20.75 -9.94 -4.86
C LYS A 99 20.90 -8.93 -5.99
N LYS A 100 21.67 -7.86 -5.75
CA LYS A 100 21.84 -6.80 -6.72
C LYS A 100 22.78 -7.23 -7.86
N GLY A 101 22.32 -7.19 -9.10
CA GLY A 101 23.12 -7.57 -10.26
C GLY A 101 22.31 -7.82 -11.53
N ARG A 102 22.92 -8.49 -12.51
CA ARG A 102 22.36 -8.77 -13.85
C ARG A 102 22.28 -10.26 -14.18
N GLY A 103 22.68 -11.14 -13.26
CA GLY A 103 22.60 -12.58 -13.41
C GLY A 103 21.20 -13.15 -13.17
N PRO A 104 20.99 -14.43 -13.46
CA PRO A 104 19.74 -15.11 -13.15
C PRO A 104 19.39 -15.01 -11.66
N GLY A 105 18.19 -14.52 -11.36
CA GLY A 105 17.72 -14.34 -9.97
C GLY A 105 18.25 -13.09 -9.25
N GLU A 106 18.96 -12.21 -9.95
CA GLU A 106 19.40 -10.91 -9.48
C GLU A 106 18.50 -9.79 -10.01
N TYR A 107 18.63 -8.60 -9.42
CA TYR A 107 17.87 -7.42 -9.81
C TYR A 107 18.73 -6.15 -9.75
N LEU A 108 18.42 -5.15 -10.58
CA LEU A 108 19.11 -3.86 -10.53
C LEU A 108 18.47 -2.89 -9.53
N TYR A 109 17.14 -2.91 -9.44
CA TYR A 109 16.35 -2.00 -8.62
C TYR A 109 15.12 -2.70 -8.07
N LEU A 110 14.72 -2.34 -6.84
CA LEU A 110 13.46 -2.76 -6.24
C LEU A 110 12.53 -1.55 -6.11
N LYS A 111 11.26 -1.73 -6.50
CA LYS A 111 10.23 -0.67 -6.44
C LYS A 111 9.12 -0.96 -5.44
N ASP A 112 8.77 -2.22 -5.30
CA ASP A 112 7.81 -2.73 -4.31
C ASP A 112 8.00 -4.25 -4.18
N PHE A 113 7.32 -4.86 -3.22
CA PHE A 113 7.23 -6.30 -3.03
C PHE A 113 5.90 -6.65 -2.37
N PHE A 114 5.47 -7.91 -2.43
CA PHE A 114 4.38 -8.42 -1.60
C PHE A 114 4.84 -9.66 -0.84
N VAL A 115 4.16 -9.95 0.26
CA VAL A 115 4.37 -11.17 1.04
C VAL A 115 3.10 -11.99 0.86
N SER A 116 3.22 -13.21 0.35
CA SER A 116 2.10 -14.14 0.26
C SER A 116 1.82 -14.79 1.62
N ASN A 117 0.56 -15.17 1.84
CA ASN A 117 0.15 -16.00 2.98
C ASN A 117 0.57 -17.45 2.81
#